data_AF-A0A537DA25-F1
#
_entry.id   AF-A0A537DA25-F1
#
_cell.length_a   1.000
_cell.length_b   1.000
_cell.length_c   1.000
_cell.angle_alpha   90.00
_cell.angle_beta   90.00
_cell.angle_gamma   90.00
#
_symmetry.space_group_name_H-M   'P 1'
#
loop_
_entity.id
_entity.type
_entity.pdbx_description
1 polymer ?
#
loop_
_entity_poly.entity_id
_entity_poly.type
_entity_poly.pdbx_seq_one_letter_code
_entity_poly.pdbx_strand_id
1 'polypeptide(L)'
;MVFSDCPLDCGYVYVKLNSHTLQILSGLSVRSVTLTPDSLCLRYSKETAEIELEGYVGIDRNLDNVTSASTDGTVKTFDLSLPTRIKTDRIVKSQFKRNDARIRTRIFSKCGERQRNRVRALLHNVSKRIVEDAKTKRYGIVMEKLTGIRRLYQEGQRAEQKLSGQDEQLEL
;
A
#
# COMPACT_ATOMS: atom_id res chain seq x y z
N MET A 1 11.84 -22.78 19.99
CA MET A 1 12.84 -21.77 20.38
C MET A 1 12.90 -21.79 21.89
N VAL A 2 14.08 -22.06 22.44
CA VAL A 2 14.31 -22.20 23.89
C VAL A 2 14.92 -20.89 24.39
N PHE A 3 14.34 -20.33 25.44
CA PHE A 3 14.95 -19.27 26.25
C PHE A 3 15.59 -19.95 27.47
N SER A 4 16.88 -19.71 27.69
CA SER A 4 17.65 -19.97 28.93
C SER A 4 17.84 -18.62 29.65
N ASP A 5 17.79 -18.44 30.96
CA ASP A 5 17.63 -19.31 32.12
C ASP A 5 16.65 -18.61 33.11
N CYS A 6 15.72 -19.34 33.71
CA CYS A 6 14.89 -18.86 34.82
C CYS A 6 14.79 -19.96 35.89
N PRO A 7 15.22 -19.70 37.14
CA PRO A 7 15.25 -20.72 38.19
C PRO A 7 13.91 -20.77 38.95
N LEU A 8 12.82 -21.09 38.26
CA LEU A 8 11.52 -21.48 38.84
C LEU A 8 10.78 -22.30 37.78
N ASP A 9 10.37 -23.54 38.10
CA ASP A 9 9.63 -24.51 37.25
C ASP A 9 9.05 -23.91 35.95
N CYS A 10 9.90 -23.78 34.95
CA CYS A 10 9.58 -23.04 33.74
C CYS A 10 8.91 -23.99 32.76
N GLY A 11 7.60 -24.16 32.93
CA GLY A 11 6.75 -24.86 31.98
C GLY A 11 6.80 -24.16 30.62
N TYR A 12 7.25 -24.88 29.60
CA TYR A 12 7.16 -24.41 28.21
C TYR A 12 5.73 -24.62 27.70
N VAL A 13 5.19 -23.60 27.03
CA VAL A 13 3.95 -23.73 26.26
C VAL A 13 4.28 -23.91 24.79
N TYR A 14 3.88 -25.04 24.22
CA TYR A 14 4.06 -25.33 22.80
C TYR A 14 2.85 -24.83 22.00
N VAL A 15 3.07 -23.82 21.17
CA VAL A 15 2.06 -23.35 20.21
C VAL A 15 2.45 -23.83 18.81
N LYS A 16 1.65 -24.75 18.26
CA LYS A 16 1.88 -25.27 16.90
C LYS A 16 1.52 -24.21 15.86
N LEU A 17 2.51 -23.80 15.08
CA LEU A 17 2.30 -22.91 13.93
C LEU A 17 1.79 -23.70 12.71
N ASN A 18 1.07 -23.02 11.81
CA ASN A 18 0.67 -23.63 10.55
C ASN A 18 1.86 -23.79 9.58
N SER A 19 1.74 -24.67 8.59
CA SER A 19 2.81 -24.99 7.65
C SER A 19 3.33 -23.78 6.86
N HIS A 20 2.43 -22.86 6.49
CA HIS A 20 2.79 -21.65 5.76
C HIS A 20 3.67 -20.71 6.61
N THR A 21 3.31 -20.50 7.87
CA THR A 21 4.09 -19.68 8.81
C THR A 21 5.44 -20.31 9.09
N LEU A 22 5.50 -21.64 9.26
CA LEU A 22 6.77 -22.36 9.41
C LEU A 22 7.66 -22.20 8.18
N GLN A 23 7.09 -22.28 6.97
CA GLN A 23 7.84 -22.07 5.73
C GLN A 23 8.39 -20.65 5.62
N ILE A 24 7.59 -19.63 5.99
CA ILE A 24 8.05 -18.23 5.99
C ILE A 24 9.18 -18.02 6.98
N LEU A 25 9.08 -18.59 8.18
CA LEU A 25 10.08 -18.42 9.24
C LEU A 25 11.33 -19.29 9.04
N SER A 26 11.29 -20.26 8.13
CA SER A 26 12.43 -21.11 7.82
C SER A 26 13.62 -20.26 7.35
N GLY A 27 14.74 -20.37 8.04
CA GLY A 27 15.95 -19.58 7.75
C GLY A 27 15.91 -18.12 8.24
N LEU A 28 14.90 -17.72 9.03
CA LEU A 28 14.80 -16.37 9.60
C LEU A 28 15.04 -16.37 11.11
N SER A 29 15.66 -15.30 11.60
CA SER A 29 15.87 -15.09 13.04
C SER A 29 14.65 -14.41 13.66
N VAL A 30 13.86 -15.18 14.42
CA VAL A 30 12.79 -14.62 15.26
C VAL A 30 13.43 -13.88 16.44
N ARG A 31 13.02 -12.63 16.65
CA ARG A 31 13.56 -11.72 17.66
C ARG A 31 12.68 -11.57 18.89
N SER A 32 11.37 -11.47 18.69
CA SER A 32 10.43 -11.31 19.80
C SER A 32 9.12 -12.00 19.51
N VAL A 33 8.48 -12.47 20.57
CA VAL A 33 7.18 -13.12 20.54
C VAL A 33 6.27 -12.36 21.51
N THR A 34 5.07 -12.01 21.06
CA THR A 34 4.05 -11.37 21.89
C THR A 34 2.77 -12.17 21.78
N LEU A 35 2.27 -12.62 22.93
CA LEU A 35 0.98 -13.31 23.03
C LEU A 35 -0.01 -12.36 23.70
N THR A 36 -1.18 -12.24 23.09
CA THR A 36 -2.36 -11.55 23.62
C THR A 36 -3.51 -12.56 23.66
N PRO A 37 -4.61 -12.29 24.38
CA PRO A 37 -5.78 -13.19 24.38
C PRO A 37 -6.27 -13.55 22.97
N ASP A 38 -6.11 -12.63 22.01
CA ASP A 38 -6.68 -12.77 20.66
C ASP A 38 -5.64 -13.01 19.56
N SER A 39 -4.33 -12.90 19.85
CA SER A 39 -3.30 -12.97 18.81
C SER A 39 -1.90 -13.35 19.30
N LEU A 40 -1.17 -14.05 18.43
CA LEU A 40 0.26 -14.33 18.55
C LEU A 40 1.02 -13.52 17.49
N CYS A 41 1.94 -12.65 17.91
CA CYS A 41 2.77 -11.84 17.04
C CYS A 41 4.23 -12.28 17.12
N LEU A 42 4.84 -12.56 15.96
CA LEU A 42 6.24 -12.93 15.83
C LEU A 42 6.97 -11.83 15.06
N ARG A 43 7.99 -11.22 15.67
CA ARG A 43 8.90 -10.30 14.99
C ARG A 43 10.13 -11.08 14.57
N TYR A 44 10.54 -10.94 13.31
CA TYR A 44 11.76 -11.56 12.79
C TYR A 44 12.58 -10.54 12.01
N SER A 45 13.88 -10.82 11.88
CA SER A 45 14.76 -10.10 10.95
C SER A 45 15.05 -10.98 9.74
N LYS A 46 15.19 -10.33 8.59
CA LYS A 46 15.65 -10.93 7.34
C LYS A 46 16.77 -10.06 6.80
N GLU A 47 17.93 -10.66 6.61
CA GLU A 47 19.03 -10.00 5.91
C GLU A 47 18.69 -9.87 4.42
N THR A 48 19.04 -8.73 3.84
CA THR A 48 18.81 -8.42 2.44
C THR A 48 20.15 -8.28 1.73
N ALA A 49 20.37 -9.10 0.70
CA ALA A 49 21.55 -8.96 -0.14
C ALA A 49 21.47 -7.65 -0.92
N GLU A 50 22.60 -6.95 -1.00
CA GLU A 50 22.76 -5.85 -1.95
C GLU A 50 22.83 -6.42 -3.37
N ILE A 51 22.19 -5.74 -4.31
CA ILE A 51 22.13 -6.13 -5.71
C ILE A 51 22.80 -5.02 -6.49
N GLU A 52 23.87 -5.31 -7.23
CA GLU A 52 24.40 -4.32 -8.17
C GLU A 52 23.39 -4.12 -9.29
N LEU A 53 23.13 -2.86 -9.62
CA LEU A 53 22.08 -2.47 -10.54
C LEU A 53 22.61 -2.41 -11.98
N GLU A 54 21.84 -2.96 -12.91
CA GLU A 54 22.16 -2.95 -14.34
C GLU A 54 21.41 -1.84 -15.11
N GLY A 55 20.46 -1.17 -14.46
CA GLY A 55 19.66 -0.12 -15.06
C GLY A 55 18.60 0.43 -14.10
N TYR A 56 17.66 1.20 -14.65
CA TYR A 56 16.59 1.84 -13.87
C TYR A 56 15.22 1.61 -14.51
N VAL A 57 14.20 1.62 -13.65
CA VAL A 57 12.79 1.71 -14.03
C VAL A 57 12.18 2.94 -13.39
N GLY A 58 11.75 3.89 -14.22
CA GLY A 58 10.95 5.03 -13.81
C GLY A 58 9.49 4.62 -13.67
N ILE A 59 8.85 5.00 -12.58
CA ILE A 59 7.43 4.77 -12.34
C ILE A 59 6.70 6.11 -12.34
N ASP A 60 5.73 6.21 -13.22
CA ASP A 60 4.75 7.30 -13.29
C ASP A 60 3.38 6.83 -12.76
N ARG A 61 2.73 7.66 -11.97
CA ARG A 61 1.50 7.33 -11.25
C ARG A 61 0.37 8.23 -11.72
N ASN A 62 -0.68 7.63 -12.28
CA ASN A 62 -1.95 8.31 -12.51
C ASN A 62 -3.03 7.79 -11.54
N LEU A 63 -4.22 8.39 -11.60
CA LEU A 63 -5.37 7.98 -10.80
C LEU A 63 -5.74 6.50 -11.08
N ASP A 64 -5.85 6.15 -12.36
CA ASP A 64 -6.38 4.86 -12.81
C ASP A 64 -5.33 3.93 -13.42
N ASN A 65 -4.06 4.33 -13.43
CA ASN A 65 -3.00 3.43 -13.86
C ASN A 65 -1.64 3.75 -13.23
N VAL A 66 -0.71 2.83 -13.45
CA VAL A 66 0.72 3.00 -13.16
C VAL A 66 1.46 2.68 -14.44
N THR A 67 2.33 3.56 -14.88
CA THR A 67 3.19 3.31 -16.03
C THR A 67 4.62 3.13 -15.53
N SER A 68 5.29 2.09 -15.99
CA SER A 68 6.71 1.88 -15.74
C SER A 68 7.48 1.89 -17.05
N ALA A 69 8.55 2.67 -17.12
CA ALA A 69 9.45 2.72 -18.27
C ALA A 69 10.88 2.39 -17.80
N SER A 70 11.53 1.44 -18.47
CA SER A 70 12.88 1.02 -18.12
C SER A 70 13.94 1.44 -19.14
N THR A 71 15.21 1.43 -18.71
CA THR A 71 16.37 1.79 -19.54
C THR A 71 16.49 0.98 -20.85
N ASP A 72 15.97 -0.25 -20.86
CA ASP A 72 15.91 -1.12 -22.04
C ASP A 72 14.79 -0.78 -23.03
N GLY A 73 14.05 0.32 -22.82
CA GLY A 73 12.93 0.74 -23.66
C GLY A 73 11.62 0.00 -23.40
N THR A 74 11.55 -0.91 -22.42
CA THR A 74 10.29 -1.58 -22.07
C THR A 74 9.35 -0.60 -21.37
N VAL A 75 8.11 -0.50 -21.85
CA VAL A 75 7.03 0.21 -21.17
C VAL A 75 5.95 -0.78 -20.76
N LYS A 76 5.52 -0.71 -19.50
CA LYS A 76 4.39 -1.49 -18.98
C LYS A 76 3.39 -0.57 -18.29
N THR A 77 2.11 -0.87 -18.47
CA THR A 77 1.02 -0.15 -17.81
C THR A 77 0.21 -1.13 -16.96
N PHE A 78 -0.05 -0.76 -15.71
CA PHE A 78 -0.86 -1.51 -14.76
C PHE A 78 -2.16 -0.78 -14.53
N ASP A 79 -3.29 -1.45 -14.79
CA ASP A 79 -4.62 -0.90 -14.55
C ASP A 79 -4.95 -0.81 -13.05
N LEU A 80 -5.42 0.36 -12.62
CA LEU A 80 -5.90 0.69 -11.29
C LEU A 80 -7.35 1.23 -11.29
N SER A 81 -8.07 1.10 -12.40
CA SER A 81 -9.48 1.48 -12.51
C SER A 81 -10.36 0.83 -11.43
N LEU A 82 -10.12 -0.45 -11.12
CA LEU A 82 -10.86 -1.19 -10.10
C LEU A 82 -10.66 -0.61 -8.68
N PRO A 83 -9.42 -0.43 -8.16
CA PRO A 83 -9.24 0.20 -6.86
C PRO A 83 -9.77 1.64 -6.83
N THR A 84 -9.68 2.41 -7.90
CA THR A 84 -10.30 3.74 -7.98
C THR A 84 -11.81 3.65 -7.85
N ARG A 85 -12.47 2.80 -8.65
CA ARG A 85 -13.92 2.58 -8.60
C ARG A 85 -14.39 2.14 -7.22
N ILE A 86 -13.66 1.22 -6.59
CA ILE A 86 -13.96 0.79 -5.22
C ILE A 86 -13.85 1.96 -4.26
N LYS A 87 -12.85 2.84 -4.43
CA LYS A 87 -12.61 3.97 -3.53
C LYS A 87 -13.63 5.10 -3.70
N THR A 88 -14.11 5.32 -4.91
CA THR A 88 -15.11 6.33 -5.24
C THR A 88 -16.54 5.88 -4.95
N ASP A 89 -16.77 4.57 -4.78
CA ASP A 89 -18.08 4.02 -4.40
C ASP A 89 -18.62 4.63 -3.08
N ARG A 90 -19.79 5.27 -3.19
CA ARG A 90 -20.54 5.89 -2.08
C ARG A 90 -21.89 5.22 -1.83
N ILE A 91 -22.20 4.08 -2.44
CA ILE A 91 -23.51 3.42 -2.41
C ILE A 91 -24.00 3.21 -0.97
N VAL A 92 -23.15 2.68 -0.09
CA VAL A 92 -23.51 2.44 1.31
C VAL A 92 -23.88 3.75 2.04
N LYS A 93 -23.20 4.85 1.71
CA LYS A 93 -23.46 6.15 2.33
C LYS A 93 -24.75 6.78 1.83
N SER A 94 -25.08 6.62 0.54
CA SER A 94 -26.27 7.22 -0.06
C SER A 94 -27.57 6.49 0.30
N GLN A 95 -27.49 5.18 0.56
CA GLN A 95 -28.62 4.31 0.90
C GLN A 95 -29.05 4.38 2.38
N PHE A 96 -28.16 4.81 3.28
CA PHE A 96 -28.49 4.91 4.70
C PHE A 96 -29.34 6.15 4.99
N LYS A 97 -30.67 5.98 5.11
CA LYS A 97 -31.63 7.08 5.35
C LYS A 97 -31.99 7.32 6.82
N ARG A 98 -31.65 6.38 7.71
CA ARG A 98 -32.01 6.48 9.13
C ARG A 98 -31.24 7.61 9.82
N ASN A 99 -31.91 8.42 10.64
CA ASN A 99 -31.27 9.46 11.43
C ASN A 99 -30.74 8.92 12.78
N ASP A 100 -29.86 7.92 12.72
CA ASP A 100 -29.22 7.32 13.90
C ASP A 100 -27.70 7.39 13.74
N ALA A 101 -27.08 8.32 14.46
CA ALA A 101 -25.65 8.57 14.34
C ALA A 101 -24.80 7.39 14.81
N ARG A 102 -25.24 6.65 15.83
CA ARG A 102 -24.50 5.50 16.38
C ARG A 102 -24.45 4.36 15.37
N ILE A 103 -25.60 4.01 14.80
CA ILE A 103 -25.71 2.96 13.78
C ILE A 103 -24.96 3.37 12.51
N ARG A 104 -25.13 4.63 12.07
CA ARG A 104 -24.44 5.18 10.89
C ARG A 104 -22.93 5.06 10.99
N THR A 105 -22.36 5.49 12.11
CA THR A 105 -20.91 5.41 12.35
C THR A 105 -20.43 3.97 12.34
N ARG A 106 -21.13 3.06 13.03
CA ARG A 106 -20.76 1.63 13.04
C ARG A 106 -20.72 1.02 11.64
N ILE A 107 -21.76 1.26 10.84
CA ILE A 107 -21.85 0.73 9.47
C ILE A 107 -20.79 1.36 8.57
N PHE A 108 -20.61 2.68 8.63
CA PHE A 108 -19.64 3.38 7.78
C PHE A 108 -18.20 3.02 8.13
N SER A 109 -17.88 2.80 9.41
CA SER A 109 -16.58 2.30 9.83
C SER A 109 -16.33 0.91 9.26
N LYS A 110 -17.28 -0.02 9.42
CA LYS A 110 -17.17 -1.40 8.90
C LYS A 110 -17.01 -1.43 7.38
N CYS A 111 -17.82 -0.66 6.65
CA CYS A 111 -17.74 -0.61 5.19
C CYS A 111 -16.48 0.11 4.71
N GLY A 112 -16.07 1.19 5.39
CA GLY A 112 -14.83 1.91 5.08
C GLY A 112 -13.58 1.05 5.32
N GLU A 113 -13.59 0.23 6.37
CA GLU A 113 -12.53 -0.74 6.63
C GLU A 113 -12.45 -1.80 5.53
N ARG A 114 -13.58 -2.42 5.16
CA ARG A 114 -13.65 -3.40 4.07
C ARG A 114 -13.15 -2.82 2.74
N GLN A 115 -13.59 -1.59 2.42
CA GLN A 115 -13.14 -0.86 1.23
C GLN A 115 -11.62 -0.65 1.27
N ARG A 116 -11.08 -0.15 2.39
CA ARG A 116 -9.64 0.10 2.55
C ARG A 116 -8.82 -1.18 2.43
N ASN A 117 -9.25 -2.27 3.06
CA ASN A 117 -8.55 -3.56 3.01
C ASN A 117 -8.54 -4.12 1.59
N ARG A 118 -9.66 -4.03 0.86
CA ARG A 118 -9.74 -4.47 -0.55
C ARG A 118 -8.82 -3.66 -1.45
N VAL A 119 -8.85 -2.33 -1.35
CA VAL A 119 -7.96 -1.44 -2.13
C VAL A 119 -6.49 -1.72 -1.80
N ARG A 120 -6.16 -1.91 -0.52
CA ARG A 120 -4.80 -2.23 -0.07
C ARG A 120 -4.27 -3.53 -0.70
N ALA A 121 -5.09 -4.57 -0.75
CA ALA A 121 -4.72 -5.84 -1.38
C ALA A 121 -4.45 -5.68 -2.89
N LEU A 122 -5.32 -4.95 -3.60
CA LEU A 122 -5.14 -4.69 -5.04
C LEU A 122 -3.86 -3.91 -5.32
N LEU A 123 -3.60 -2.83 -4.57
CA LEU A 123 -2.38 -2.03 -4.70
C LEU A 123 -1.14 -2.86 -4.36
N HIS A 124 -1.20 -3.69 -3.32
CA HIS A 124 -0.09 -4.57 -2.95
C HIS A 124 0.30 -5.52 -4.08
N ASN A 125 -0.67 -6.12 -4.77
CA ASN A 125 -0.41 -7.03 -5.89
C ASN A 125 0.30 -6.32 -7.05
N VAL A 126 -0.10 -5.10 -7.38
CA VAL A 126 0.56 -4.30 -8.43
C VAL A 126 1.98 -3.93 -8.01
N SER A 127 2.16 -3.43 -6.79
CA SER A 127 3.50 -3.10 -6.26
C SER A 127 4.41 -4.32 -6.22
N LYS A 128 3.90 -5.49 -5.81
CA LYS A 128 4.64 -6.74 -5.80
C LYS A 128 5.14 -7.11 -7.20
N ARG A 129 4.26 -7.05 -8.21
CA ARG A 129 4.62 -7.34 -9.61
C ARG A 129 5.71 -6.39 -10.14
N ILE A 130 5.59 -5.10 -9.87
CA ILE A 130 6.61 -4.10 -10.27
C ILE A 130 7.96 -4.43 -9.63
N VAL A 131 7.98 -4.75 -8.33
CA VAL A 131 9.21 -5.10 -7.62
C VAL A 131 9.80 -6.43 -8.11
N GLU A 132 8.98 -7.42 -8.42
CA GLU A 132 9.43 -8.70 -9.00
C GLU A 132 10.04 -8.50 -10.39
N ASP A 133 9.41 -7.70 -11.24
CA ASP A 133 9.94 -7.34 -12.56
C ASP A 133 11.29 -6.62 -12.45
N ALA A 134 11.39 -5.63 -11.56
CA ALA A 134 12.62 -4.86 -11.33
C ALA A 134 13.74 -5.75 -10.78
N LYS A 135 13.44 -6.65 -9.84
CA LYS A 135 14.42 -7.60 -9.29
C LYS A 135 14.94 -8.57 -10.34
N THR A 136 14.06 -9.09 -11.19
CA THR A 136 14.44 -10.04 -12.24
C THR A 136 15.43 -9.42 -13.23
N LYS A 137 15.26 -8.12 -13.52
CA LYS A 137 16.16 -7.35 -14.39
C LYS A 137 17.32 -6.66 -13.66
N ARG A 138 17.42 -6.80 -12.32
CA ARG A 138 18.37 -6.04 -11.48
C ARG A 138 18.31 -4.53 -11.70
N TYR A 139 17.11 -3.98 -11.85
CA TYR A 139 16.91 -2.54 -12.06
C TYR A 139 16.56 -1.82 -10.76
N GLY A 140 17.13 -0.62 -10.59
CA GLY A 140 16.74 0.33 -9.55
C GLY A 140 15.39 0.97 -9.87
N ILE A 141 14.56 1.20 -8.85
CA ILE A 141 13.26 1.84 -9.02
C ILE A 141 13.38 3.33 -8.73
N VAL A 142 12.97 4.17 -9.68
CA VAL A 142 12.91 5.63 -9.54
C VAL A 142 11.45 6.08 -9.54
N MET A 143 11.09 6.92 -8.58
CA MET A 143 9.73 7.48 -8.44
C MET A 143 9.80 8.98 -8.21
N GLU A 144 8.78 9.69 -8.67
CA GLU A 144 8.63 11.11 -8.37
C GLU A 144 8.31 11.38 -6.90
N LYS A 145 8.63 12.60 -6.45
CA LYS A 145 8.32 13.05 -5.09
C LYS A 145 6.88 13.55 -5.03
N LEU A 146 5.97 12.71 -4.56
CA LEU A 146 4.54 13.03 -4.43
C LEU A 146 4.18 13.94 -3.23
N THR A 147 5.15 14.35 -2.42
CA THR A 147 4.90 15.21 -1.26
C THR A 147 4.32 16.55 -1.69
N GLY A 148 3.12 16.89 -1.20
CA GLY A 148 2.48 18.17 -1.52
C GLY A 148 1.79 18.24 -2.89
N ILE A 149 1.70 17.12 -3.63
CA ILE A 149 1.13 17.10 -4.99
C ILE A 149 -0.26 17.73 -5.10
N ARG A 150 -1.13 17.54 -4.09
CA ARG A 150 -2.46 18.18 -4.07
C ARG A 150 -2.41 19.70 -4.04
N ARG A 151 -1.44 20.28 -3.34
CA ARG A 151 -1.28 21.74 -3.27
C ARG A 151 -0.81 22.29 -4.60
N LEU A 152 0.14 21.61 -5.25
CA LEU A 152 0.63 21.97 -6.58
C LEU A 152 -0.50 21.99 -7.62
N TYR A 153 -1.36 20.97 -7.63
CA TYR A 153 -2.54 20.96 -8.53
C TYR A 153 -3.52 22.11 -8.25
N GLN A 154 -3.77 22.44 -6.98
CA GLN A 154 -4.65 23.55 -6.62
C GLN A 154 -4.08 24.92 -7.03
N GLU A 155 -2.76 25.09 -6.93
CA GLU A 155 -2.07 26.30 -7.35
C GLU A 155 -2.07 26.45 -8.88
N GLY A 156 -1.83 25.35 -9.62
CA GLY A 156 -1.94 25.33 -11.08
C GLY A 156 -3.34 25.68 -11.58
N GLN A 157 -4.39 25.07 -11.01
CA GLN A 157 -5.79 25.38 -11.37
C GLN A 157 -6.15 26.85 -11.11
N ARG A 158 -5.63 27.45 -10.02
CA ARG A 158 -5.84 28.88 -9.73
C ARG A 158 -5.09 29.78 -10.70
N ALA A 159 -3.94 29.36 -11.20
CA ALA A 159 -3.17 30.10 -12.21
C ALA A 159 -3.89 30.06 -13.57
N GLU A 160 -4.37 28.89 -13.99
CA GLU A 160 -5.14 28.72 -15.23
C GLU A 160 -6.42 29.57 -15.25
N GLN A 161 -7.18 29.62 -14.14
CA GLN A 161 -8.38 30.47 -14.03
C GLN A 161 -8.08 31.98 -14.13
N LYS A 162 -6.87 32.41 -13.75
CA LYS A 162 -6.46 33.82 -13.88
C LYS A 162 -6.09 34.18 -15.32
N LEU A 163 -5.49 33.24 -16.04
CA LEU A 163 -5.17 33.40 -17.46
C LEU A 163 -6.46 33.45 -18.29
N SER A 164 -7.41 32.54 -18.04
CA SER A 164 -8.71 32.54 -18.77
C SER A 164 -9.58 33.78 -18.49
N GLY A 165 -9.45 34.40 -17.31
CA GLY A 165 -10.17 35.63 -16.96
C GLY A 165 -9.51 36.93 -17.45
N GLN A 166 -8.28 36.86 -17.97
CA GLN A 166 -7.58 37.99 -18.59
C GLN A 166 -7.86 38.08 -20.10
N ASP A 167 -8.17 36.96 -20.76
CA ASP A 167 -8.57 36.92 -22.17
C ASP A 167 -9.98 37.51 -22.39
N GLU A 168 -10.89 37.42 -21.41
CA GLU A 168 -12.22 38.08 -21.47
C GLU A 168 -12.19 39.61 -21.27
N GLN A 169 -11.04 40.20 -20.87
CA GLN A 169 -10.89 41.65 -20.67
C GLN A 169 -10.24 42.36 -21.87
N LEU A 170 -9.89 41.65 -22.94
CA LEU A 170 -9.30 42.19 -24.17
C LEU A 170 -10.27 42.24 -25.36
N GLU A 171 -11.54 41.82 -25.20
CA GLU A 171 -12.60 41.93 -26.21
C GLU A 171 -13.69 42.99 -25.89
N LEU A 172 -13.41 43.97 -25.01
CA LEU A 172 -14.27 45.15 -24.78
C LEU A 172 -13.60 46.45 -25.21
#